data_AF-F0XZP7-F1
#
_entry.id   AF-F0XZP7-F1
#
_cell.length_a   1.000
_cell.length_b   1.000
_cell.length_c   1.000
_cell.angle_alpha   90.00
_cell.angle_beta   90.00
_cell.angle_gamma   90.00
#
_symmetry.space_group_name_H-M   'P 1'
#
loop_
_entity.id
_entity.type
_entity.pdbx_description
1 polymer ?
#
loop_
_entity_poly.entity_id
_entity_poly.type
_entity_poly.pdbx_seq_one_letter_code
_entity_poly.pdbx_strand_id
1 'polypeptide(L)' 'MGKKEQKDHAAAEQFERAKLREQFDRIDTDGSGKVDKFELKFLLRKVTGSTPTDDEVEAIMQDIDTSGDGLVDFSEF' A
#
# COMPACT_ATOMS: atom_id res chain seq x y z
N MET A 1 -31.83 -18.33 -5.54
CA MET A 1 -31.36 -16.93 -5.44
C MET A 1 -29.84 -16.73 -5.59
N GLY A 2 -28.94 -17.71 -5.35
CA GLY A 2 -27.51 -17.42 -5.05
C GLY A 2 -26.50 -17.07 -6.17
N LYS A 3 -26.90 -16.53 -7.34
CA LYS A 3 -25.93 -16.12 -8.39
C LYS A 3 -25.72 -14.61 -8.53
N LYS A 4 -26.62 -13.78 -7.98
CA LYS A 4 -26.53 -12.31 -8.07
C LYS A 4 -25.58 -11.75 -7.01
N GLU A 5 -25.68 -12.23 -5.77
CA GLU A 5 -24.90 -11.74 -4.62
C GLU A 5 -23.38 -12.03 -4.70
N GLN A 6 -22.95 -13.11 -5.38
CA GLN A 6 -21.52 -13.40 -5.54
C GLN A 6 -20.82 -12.48 -6.56
N LYS A 7 -21.55 -11.94 -7.53
CA LYS A 7 -20.99 -11.11 -8.61
C LYS A 7 -20.71 -9.68 -8.14
N ASP A 8 -21.55 -9.17 -7.25
CA ASP A 8 -21.41 -7.84 -6.65
C ASP A 8 -20.21 -7.80 -5.67
N HIS A 9 -19.96 -8.88 -4.93
CA HIS A 9 -18.81 -8.98 -4.02
C HIS A 9 -17.47 -9.06 -4.75
N ALA A 10 -17.40 -9.84 -5.84
CA ALA A 10 -16.19 -9.95 -6.66
C ALA A 10 -15.85 -8.64 -7.40
N ALA A 11 -16.86 -7.90 -7.86
CA ALA A 11 -16.67 -6.60 -8.49
C ALA A 11 -16.20 -5.53 -7.49
N ALA A 12 -16.73 -5.54 -6.26
CA ALA A 12 -16.28 -4.66 -5.19
C ALA A 12 -14.83 -4.95 -4.79
N GLU A 13 -14.46 -6.23 -4.65
CA GLU A 13 -13.08 -6.65 -4.34
C GLU A 13 -12.10 -6.23 -5.45
N GLN A 14 -12.46 -6.42 -6.73
CA GLN A 14 -11.66 -5.95 -7.85
C GLN A 14 -11.50 -4.43 -7.86
N PHE A 15 -12.55 -3.69 -7.51
CA PHE A 15 -12.53 -2.23 -7.46
C PHE A 15 -11.64 -1.72 -6.32
N GLU A 16 -11.76 -2.29 -5.12
CA GLU A 16 -10.90 -1.94 -3.99
C GLU A 16 -9.44 -2.29 -4.27
N ARG A 17 -9.18 -3.45 -4.86
CA ARG A 17 -7.81 -3.83 -5.28
C ARG A 17 -7.25 -2.89 -6.34
N ALA A 18 -8.07 -2.43 -7.29
CA ALA A 18 -7.65 -1.45 -8.29
C ALA A 18 -7.36 -0.07 -7.67
N LYS A 19 -8.14 0.35 -6.68
CA LYS A 19 -7.88 1.56 -5.91
C LYS A 19 -6.57 1.47 -5.12
N LEU A 20 -6.37 0.37 -4.40
CA LEU A 20 -5.13 0.13 -3.66
C LEU A 20 -3.94 0.13 -4.62
N ARG A 21 -4.08 -0.48 -5.80
CA ARG A 21 -3.06 -0.47 -6.84
C ARG A 21 -2.72 0.94 -7.32
N GLU A 22 -3.73 1.74 -7.61
CA GLU A 22 -3.54 3.13 -8.04
C GLU A 22 -2.88 3.98 -6.94
N GLN A 23 -3.17 3.71 -5.66
CA GLN A 23 -2.48 4.37 -4.56
C GLN A 23 -1.03 3.90 -4.43
N PHE A 24 -0.77 2.60 -4.56
CA PHE A 24 0.57 2.02 -4.55
C PHE A 24 1.45 2.60 -5.67
N ASP A 25 0.95 2.62 -6.91
CA ASP A 25 1.66 3.15 -8.07
C ASP A 25 1.92 4.68 -7.96
N ARG A 26 1.23 5.40 -7.06
CA ARG A 26 1.54 6.82 -6.76
C ARG A 26 2.64 6.98 -5.70
N ILE A 27 2.90 5.92 -4.94
CA ILE A 27 3.91 5.88 -3.87
C ILE A 27 5.23 5.38 -4.45
N ASP A 28 5.19 4.30 -5.24
CA ASP A 28 6.29 3.76 -6.02
C ASP A 28 6.66 4.75 -7.15
N THR A 29 7.50 5.71 -6.81
CA THR A 29 7.90 6.81 -7.69
C THR A 29 8.97 6.41 -8.68
N ASP A 30 9.76 5.39 -8.35
CA ASP A 30 10.80 4.87 -9.22
C ASP A 30 10.31 3.76 -10.16
N GLY A 31 9.11 3.22 -9.92
CA GLY A 31 8.47 2.20 -10.74
C GLY A 31 9.09 0.82 -10.54
N SER A 32 9.73 0.56 -9.39
CA SER A 32 10.36 -0.70 -9.06
C SER A 32 9.34 -1.83 -8.83
N GLY A 33 8.06 -1.50 -8.63
CA GLY A 33 7.01 -2.42 -8.23
C GLY A 33 7.00 -2.72 -6.73
N LYS A 34 7.85 -2.03 -5.97
CA LYS A 34 8.00 -2.12 -4.51
C LYS A 34 8.03 -0.70 -3.94
N VAL A 35 7.63 -0.56 -2.68
CA VAL A 35 7.73 0.71 -1.96
C VAL A 35 8.86 0.61 -0.95
N ASP A 36 9.84 1.51 -1.07
CA ASP A 36 10.91 1.60 -0.08
C ASP A 36 10.56 2.56 1.07
N LYS A 37 11.38 2.54 2.13
CA LYS A 37 11.18 3.38 3.33
C LYS A 37 11.14 4.89 3.04
N PHE A 38 11.89 5.38 2.05
CA PHE A 38 11.90 6.79 1.66
C PHE A 38 10.62 7.17 0.94
N GLU A 39 10.11 6.29 0.08
CA GLU A 39 8.84 6.47 -0.61
C GLU A 39 7.66 6.44 0.37
N LEU A 40 7.66 5.50 1.32
CA LEU A 40 6.70 5.46 2.42
C LEU A 40 6.76 6.73 3.28
N LYS A 41 7.98 7.19 3.65
CA LYS A 41 8.18 8.43 4.40
C LYS A 41 7.63 9.65 3.64
N PHE A 42 7.86 9.70 2.33
CA PHE A 42 7.34 10.77 1.48
C PHE A 42 5.80 10.78 1.43
N LEU A 43 5.20 9.60 1.28
CA LEU A 43 3.74 9.44 1.34
C LEU A 43 3.19 9.90 2.69
N LEU A 44 3.74 9.39 3.78
CA LEU A 44 3.28 9.72 5.14
C LEU A 44 3.37 11.22 5.40
N ARG A 45 4.43 11.89 4.93
CA ARG A 45 4.53 13.34 4.98
C ARG A 45 3.45 14.06 4.18
N LYS A 46 3.11 13.55 2.99
CA LYS A 46 2.09 14.13 2.12
C LYS A 46 0.68 13.97 2.68
N VAL A 47 0.41 12.86 3.39
CA VAL A 47 -0.90 12.55 3.98
C VAL A 47 -1.10 13.25 5.33
N THR A 48 -0.11 13.20 6.21
CA THR A 48 -0.19 13.77 7.56
C THR A 48 0.13 15.26 7.61
N GLY A 49 0.76 15.81 6.56
CA GLY A 49 1.25 17.18 6.52
C GLY A 49 2.48 17.44 7.41
N SER A 50 3.00 16.40 8.07
CA SER A 50 4.14 16.47 9.00
C SER A 50 5.21 15.48 8.57
N THR A 51 6.48 15.81 8.78
CA THR A 51 7.56 14.86 8.47
C THR A 51 7.60 13.80 9.56
N PRO A 52 7.27 12.52 9.27
CA PRO A 52 7.39 11.45 10.25
C PRO A 52 8.87 11.19 10.57
N THR A 53 9.10 10.73 11.79
CA THR A 53 10.42 10.29 12.25
C THR A 53 10.80 8.96 11.60
N ASP A 54 12.10 8.64 11.59
CA ASP A 54 12.55 7.36 11.05
C ASP A 54 12.00 6.17 11.86
N ASP A 55 11.88 6.30 13.19
CA ASP A 55 11.26 5.28 14.05
C ASP A 55 9.78 5.02 13.71
N GLU A 56 9.00 6.07 13.41
CA GLU A 56 7.60 5.92 13.00
C GLU A 56 7.47 5.22 11.65
N VAL A 57 8.35 5.55 10.71
CA VAL A 57 8.39 4.89 9.40
C VAL A 57 8.80 3.43 9.55
N GLU A 58 9.80 3.14 10.38
CA GLU A 58 10.23 1.76 10.66
C GLU A 58 9.13 0.94 11.34
N ALA A 59 8.39 1.50 12.30
CA ALA A 59 7.28 0.82 12.94
C ALA A 59 6.19 0.44 11.92
N ILE A 60 5.82 1.38 11.04
CA ILE A 60 4.84 1.12 9.98
C ILE A 60 5.39 0.09 8.98
N MET A 61 6.68 0.18 8.65
CA MET A 61 7.32 -0.77 7.75
C MET A 61 7.27 -2.18 8.33
N GLN A 62 7.59 -2.35 9.61
CA GLN A 62 7.56 -3.66 10.29
C GLN A 62 6.17 -4.28 10.36
N ASP A 63 5.11 -3.46 10.38
CA ASP A 63 3.73 -3.96 10.38
C ASP A 63 3.29 -4.45 8.99
N ILE A 64 3.91 -3.95 7.90
CA ILE A 64 3.48 -4.20 6.52
C ILE A 64 4.45 -5.15 5.78
N ASP A 65 5.76 -4.96 5.96
CA ASP A 65 6.83 -5.80 5.37
C ASP A 65 6.87 -7.17 6.07
N THR A 66 6.01 -8.07 5.58
CA THR A 66 5.95 -9.45 6.05
C THR A 66 7.11 -10.31 5.57
N SER A 67 7.76 -9.91 4.46
CA SER A 67 8.90 -10.61 3.88
C SER A 67 10.21 -10.34 4.64
N GLY A 68 10.30 -9.17 5.30
CA GLY A 68 11.47 -8.68 6.01
C GLY A 68 12.60 -8.23 5.09
N ASP A 69 12.32 -7.91 3.83
CA ASP A 69 13.32 -7.43 2.86
C ASP A 69 13.57 -5.91 2.94
N GLY A 70 12.83 -5.22 3.80
CA GLY A 70 12.89 -3.76 3.97
C GLY A 70 12.23 -3.00 2.83
N LEU A 71 11.39 -3.68 2.04
CA LEU A 71 10.56 -3.14 0.97
C LEU A 71 9.12 -3.64 1.19
N VAL A 72 8.15 -2.96 0.58
CA VAL A 72 6.75 -3.42 0.59
C VAL A 72 6.35 -3.74 -0.83
N ASP A 73 6.05 -5.02 -1.09
CA ASP A 73 5.44 -5.44 -2.36
C ASP A 73 3.96 -5.08 -2.40
N PHE A 74 3.38 -4.95 -3.60
CA PHE A 74 1.93 -4.77 -3.76
C PHE A 74 1.10 -5.92 -3.15
N SER A 75 1.71 -7.10 -2.91
CA SER A 75 1.03 -8.21 -2.25
C SER A 75 0.99 -8.08 -0.72
N GLU A 76 1.81 -7.20 -0.17
CA GLU A 76 1.94 -6.91 1.27
C GLU A 76 1.15 -5.64 1.67
N PHE A 77 0.75 -4.82 0.70
CA PHE A 77 -0.07 -3.61 0.84
C PHE A 77 -1.58 -3.90 0.75
#